data_AF-A0A1C4UB77-F1
#
_entry.id   AF-A0A1C4UB77-F1
#
_cell.length_a   1.000
_cell.length_b   1.000
_cell.length_c   1.000
_cell.angle_alpha   90.00
_cell.angle_beta   90.00
_cell.angle_gamma   90.00
#
_symmetry.space_group_name_H-M   'P 1'
#
loop_
_entity.id
_entity.type
_entity.pdbx_description
1 polymer ?
#
loop_
_entity_poly.entity_id
_entity_poly.type
_entity_poly.pdbx_seq_one_letter_code
_entity_poly.pdbx_strand_id
1 'polypeptide(L)'
;MTPETVVRLMAEPDRLRVLGAVALGAVTPDAVVAASGVGAKAALLALRRLREQELVVAEGDVLRVDYDRLRQLARATSPVADGPGGEVGFRPFLRGDRLVSLPAQQGRRRDLLRHVAERSFTPGVDYPEAAVNERLRAWCDGGEVDHVTIRRYLVDLRILSRADGVYRLGPEPAGEPGRAERHVRAMGLS
;
A
#
# COMPACT_ATOMS: atom_id res chain seq x y z
N MET A 1 14.53 3.87 13.29
CA MET A 1 15.11 4.53 12.10
C MET A 1 13.98 4.85 11.11
N THR A 2 14.03 5.97 10.39
CA THR A 2 12.97 6.41 9.46
C THR A 2 13.35 6.17 7.99
N PRO A 3 12.40 6.15 7.05
CA PRO A 3 12.70 6.00 5.62
C PRO A 3 13.63 7.09 5.05
N GLU A 4 13.48 8.35 5.48
CA GLU A 4 14.35 9.46 5.08
C GLU A 4 15.79 9.22 5.54
N THR A 5 15.95 8.56 6.69
CA THR A 5 17.26 8.16 7.21
C THR A 5 17.89 7.08 6.34
N VAL A 6 17.12 6.12 5.80
CA VAL A 6 17.62 5.15 4.82
C VAL A 6 18.10 5.85 3.56
N VAL A 7 17.30 6.75 2.99
CA VAL A 7 17.65 7.48 1.76
C VAL A 7 18.96 8.27 1.95
N ARG A 8 19.09 8.99 3.06
CA ARG A 8 20.32 9.71 3.42
C ARG A 8 21.50 8.78 3.66
N LEU A 9 21.26 7.58 4.20
CA LEU A 9 22.31 6.59 4.37
C LEU A 9 22.82 6.09 3.01
N MET A 10 21.90 5.81 2.08
CA MET A 10 22.20 5.31 0.73
C MET A 10 22.73 6.38 -0.23
N ALA A 11 22.49 7.66 0.05
CA ALA A 11 23.04 8.76 -0.73
C ALA A 11 24.58 8.85 -0.65
N GLU A 12 25.20 8.26 0.37
CA GLU A 12 26.66 8.15 0.42
C GLU A 12 27.16 6.95 -0.41
N PRO A 13 27.99 7.17 -1.44
CA PRO A 13 28.39 6.13 -2.39
C PRO A 13 29.03 4.91 -1.74
N ASP A 14 29.88 5.12 -0.74
CA ASP A 14 30.58 4.02 -0.06
C ASP A 14 29.62 3.12 0.72
N ARG A 15 28.57 3.70 1.32
CA ARG A 15 27.56 2.92 2.06
C ARG A 15 26.68 2.11 1.11
N LEU A 16 26.30 2.69 -0.03
CA LEU A 16 25.53 1.97 -1.03
C LEU A 16 26.33 0.80 -1.62
N ARG A 17 27.63 1.00 -1.91
CA ARG A 17 28.53 -0.07 -2.39
C ARG A 17 28.70 -1.19 -1.38
N VAL A 18 28.90 -0.85 -0.10
CA VAL A 18 29.01 -1.85 0.98
C VAL A 18 27.71 -2.63 1.16
N LEU A 19 26.56 -1.97 1.18
CA LEU A 19 25.27 -2.66 1.23
C LEU A 19 25.07 -3.56 0.00
N GLY A 20 25.45 -3.08 -1.19
CA GLY A 20 25.43 -3.84 -2.43
C GLY A 20 26.29 -5.10 -2.37
N ALA A 21 27.52 -5.02 -1.83
CA ALA A 21 28.39 -6.17 -1.65
C ALA A 21 27.75 -7.24 -0.76
N VAL A 22 27.14 -6.84 0.36
CA VAL A 22 26.41 -7.77 1.25
C VAL A 22 25.20 -8.39 0.52
N ALA A 23 24.42 -7.58 -0.20
CA ALA A 23 23.26 -8.05 -0.97
C ALA A 23 23.65 -9.04 -2.08
N LEU A 24 24.84 -8.89 -2.67
CA LEU A 24 25.39 -9.77 -3.69
C LEU A 24 26.09 -11.02 -3.12
N GLY A 25 26.10 -11.20 -1.79
CA GLY A 25 26.56 -12.43 -1.15
C GLY A 25 27.90 -12.34 -0.41
N ALA A 26 28.47 -11.14 -0.22
CA ALA A 26 29.61 -10.98 0.67
C ALA A 26 29.16 -11.10 2.13
N VAL A 27 29.38 -12.28 2.73
CA VAL A 27 28.84 -12.63 4.05
C VAL A 27 29.81 -12.38 5.21
N THR A 28 31.05 -11.98 4.99
CA THR A 28 32.00 -11.64 6.06
C THR A 28 32.55 -10.23 5.88
N PRO A 29 33.03 -9.56 6.95
CA PRO A 29 33.61 -8.23 6.82
C PRO A 29 34.73 -8.14 5.78
N ASP A 30 35.61 -9.13 5.72
CA ASP A 30 36.71 -9.18 4.75
C ASP A 30 36.20 -9.38 3.31
N ALA A 31 35.20 -10.25 3.13
CA ALA A 31 34.56 -10.42 1.82
C ALA A 31 33.88 -9.13 1.35
N VAL A 32 33.25 -8.38 2.28
CA VAL A 32 32.61 -7.10 1.99
C VAL A 32 33.65 -6.05 1.59
N VAL A 33 34.78 -5.98 2.29
CA VAL A 33 35.90 -5.09 1.92
C VAL A 33 36.39 -5.43 0.51
N ALA A 34 36.61 -6.71 0.22
CA ALA A 34 37.09 -7.16 -1.09
C ALA A 34 36.09 -6.88 -2.23
N ALA A 35 34.79 -7.09 -1.99
CA ALA A 35 33.75 -7.02 -3.02
C ALA A 35 33.16 -5.60 -3.22
N SER A 36 33.27 -4.71 -2.23
CA SER A 36 32.65 -3.37 -2.30
C SER A 36 33.40 -2.37 -3.17
N GLY A 37 34.68 -2.62 -3.48
CA GLY A 37 35.55 -1.66 -4.16
C GLY A 37 35.85 -0.39 -3.34
N VAL A 38 35.60 -0.44 -2.02
CA VAL A 38 35.82 0.65 -1.07
C VAL A 38 37.05 0.32 -0.21
N GLY A 39 37.85 1.33 0.16
CA GLY A 39 39.01 1.13 1.02
C GLY A 39 38.62 0.54 2.39
N ALA A 40 39.43 -0.39 2.92
CA ALA A 40 39.09 -1.21 4.09
C ALA A 40 38.53 -0.42 5.29
N LYS A 41 39.19 0.68 5.66
CA LYS A 41 38.74 1.55 6.76
C LYS A 41 37.34 2.14 6.50
N ALA A 42 37.09 2.64 5.30
CA ALA A 42 35.81 3.23 4.93
C ALA A 42 34.71 2.16 4.83
N ALA A 43 35.03 0.98 4.29
CA ALA A 43 34.11 -0.15 4.21
C ALA A 43 33.65 -0.64 5.59
N LEU A 44 34.59 -0.79 6.54
CA LEU A 44 34.27 -1.20 7.91
C LEU A 44 33.44 -0.14 8.66
N LEU A 45 33.71 1.15 8.45
CA LEU A 45 32.90 2.24 9.02
C LEU A 45 31.49 2.24 8.42
N ALA A 46 31.36 2.07 7.11
CA ALA A 46 30.08 1.96 6.44
C ALA A 46 29.29 0.75 6.95
N LEU A 47 29.94 -0.41 7.08
CA LEU A 47 29.33 -1.64 7.62
C LEU A 47 28.86 -1.44 9.06
N ARG A 48 29.67 -0.79 9.92
CA ARG A 48 29.27 -0.44 11.29
C ARG A 48 28.01 0.42 11.30
N ARG A 49 27.95 1.45 10.45
CA ARG A 49 26.77 2.33 10.34
C ARG A 49 25.53 1.57 9.85
N LEU A 50 25.68 0.67 8.88
CA LEU A 50 24.57 -0.15 8.38
C LEU A 50 24.04 -1.09 9.46
N ARG A 51 24.91 -1.65 10.30
CA ARG A 51 24.55 -2.48 11.45
C ARG A 51 23.87 -1.70 12.57
N GLU A 52 24.38 -0.51 12.90
CA GLU A 52 23.76 0.41 13.87
C GLU A 52 22.32 0.79 13.48
N GLN A 53 22.04 0.78 12.17
CA GLN A 53 20.72 1.07 11.63
C GLN A 53 19.94 -0.20 11.26
N GLU A 54 20.38 -1.40 11.65
CA GLU A 54 19.67 -2.66 11.39
C GLU A 54 19.39 -2.92 9.90
N LEU A 55 20.16 -2.34 8.97
CA LEU A 55 20.05 -2.63 7.53
C LEU A 55 20.88 -3.84 7.13
N VAL A 56 21.92 -4.12 7.93
CA VAL A 56 22.73 -5.33 7.86
C VAL A 56 22.72 -5.96 9.24
N VAL A 57 22.41 -7.24 9.31
CA VAL A 57 22.42 -8.04 10.54
C VAL A 57 23.55 -9.07 10.46
N ALA A 58 24.04 -9.46 11.64
CA ALA A 58 25.03 -10.53 11.77
C ALA A 58 24.38 -11.71 12.51
N GLU A 59 24.27 -12.84 11.84
CA GLU A 59 23.86 -14.12 12.44
C GLU A 59 25.12 -14.95 12.68
N GLY A 60 25.67 -14.86 13.88
CA GLY A 60 27.04 -15.29 14.14
C GLY A 60 28.02 -14.43 13.34
N ASP A 61 28.87 -15.07 12.53
CA ASP A 61 29.86 -14.41 11.67
C ASP A 61 29.33 -14.09 10.26
N VAL A 62 28.06 -14.38 9.99
CA VAL A 62 27.46 -14.23 8.65
C VAL A 62 26.65 -12.94 8.59
N LEU A 63 27.06 -12.04 7.71
CA LEU A 63 26.40 -10.78 7.40
C LEU A 63 25.30 -11.00 6.36
N ARG A 64 24.13 -10.40 6.61
CA ARG A 64 22.99 -10.40 5.69
C ARG A 64 22.30 -9.04 5.69
N VAL A 65 21.68 -8.68 4.57
CA VAL A 65 20.76 -7.54 4.52
C VAL A 65 19.47 -7.91 5.25
N ASP A 66 19.00 -7.04 6.14
CA ASP A 66 17.70 -7.20 6.77
C ASP A 66 16.59 -6.71 5.81
N TYR A 67 16.18 -7.62 4.92
CA TYR A 67 15.11 -7.33 3.98
C TYR A 67 13.75 -7.15 4.64
N ASP A 68 13.52 -7.72 5.83
CA ASP A 68 12.26 -7.52 6.56
C ASP A 68 12.16 -6.11 7.10
N ARG A 69 13.26 -5.58 7.65
CA ARG A 69 13.34 -4.19 8.07
C ARG A 69 13.15 -3.23 6.90
N LEU A 70 13.80 -3.47 5.76
CA LEU A 70 13.59 -2.67 4.55
C LEU A 70 12.13 -2.73 4.07
N ARG A 71 11.50 -3.91 4.09
CA ARG A 71 10.07 -4.06 3.77
C ARG A 71 9.16 -3.29 4.74
N GLN A 72 9.44 -3.33 6.05
CA GLN A 72 8.69 -2.57 7.05
C GLN A 72 8.81 -1.06 6.81
N LEU A 73 10.02 -0.56 6.54
CA LEU A 73 10.25 0.85 6.25
C LEU A 73 9.60 1.28 4.94
N ALA A 74 9.65 0.45 3.90
CA ALA A 74 8.94 0.69 2.64
C ALA A 74 7.41 0.74 2.84
N ARG A 75 6.86 -0.14 3.69
CA ARG A 75 5.44 -0.06 4.07
C ARG A 75 5.11 1.21 4.83
N ALA A 76 6.00 1.69 5.70
CA ALA A 76 5.81 2.96 6.41
C ALA A 76 5.85 4.19 5.46
N THR A 77 6.55 4.13 4.32
CA THR A 77 6.48 5.17 3.27
C THR A 77 5.27 5.06 2.36
N SER A 78 4.66 3.86 2.31
CA SER A 78 3.48 3.62 1.52
C SER A 78 2.28 3.99 2.38
N PRO A 79 1.45 4.97 1.99
CA PRO A 79 0.27 5.33 2.76
C PRO A 79 -0.82 4.26 2.58
N VAL A 80 -0.57 2.99 2.87
CA VAL A 80 -1.59 1.95 3.06
C VAL A 80 -1.04 0.76 3.86
N ALA A 81 -1.38 0.68 5.14
CA ALA A 81 -1.78 -0.56 5.82
C ALA A 81 -2.32 -0.16 7.21
N ASP A 82 -3.56 -0.57 7.50
CA ASP A 82 -4.37 -0.28 8.69
C ASP A 82 -5.07 1.08 8.75
N GLY A 83 -6.18 1.17 7.99
CA GLY A 83 -7.20 2.22 8.12
C GLY A 83 -8.13 2.26 6.90
N PRO A 84 -9.44 2.51 7.05
CA PRO A 84 -10.32 2.73 5.91
C PRO A 84 -9.95 4.04 5.20
N GLY A 85 -9.68 3.97 3.90
CA GLY A 85 -9.83 5.08 2.94
C GLY A 85 -9.08 6.38 3.22
N GLY A 86 -7.77 6.41 2.99
CA GLY A 86 -7.05 7.67 2.76
C GLY A 86 -6.94 8.00 1.27
N GLU A 87 -7.35 9.20 0.84
CA GLU A 87 -7.27 9.72 -0.54
C GLU A 87 -5.88 9.54 -1.20
N VAL A 88 -4.82 9.48 -0.41
CA VAL A 88 -3.43 9.36 -0.88
C VAL A 88 -3.18 8.03 -1.62
N GLY A 89 -3.84 6.95 -1.21
CA GLY A 89 -3.68 5.62 -1.83
C GLY A 89 -4.33 5.49 -3.22
N PHE A 90 -5.21 6.43 -3.58
CA PHE A 90 -5.95 6.42 -4.84
C PHE A 90 -5.36 7.37 -5.90
N ARG A 91 -4.34 8.16 -5.58
CA ARG A 91 -3.67 9.10 -6.51
C ARG A 91 -3.33 8.53 -7.89
N PRO A 92 -2.90 7.26 -8.06
CA PRO A 92 -2.64 6.73 -9.41
C PRO A 92 -3.90 6.54 -10.26
N PHE A 93 -5.07 6.41 -9.61
CA PHE A 93 -6.37 6.12 -10.22
C PHE A 93 -7.27 7.36 -10.28
N LEU A 94 -6.86 8.44 -9.61
CA LEU A 94 -7.59 9.69 -9.50
C LEU A 94 -6.75 10.88 -9.99
N ARG A 95 -7.32 11.72 -10.85
CA ARG A 95 -6.85 13.09 -11.07
C ARG A 95 -7.86 14.05 -10.42
N GLY A 96 -7.54 14.52 -9.22
CA GLY A 96 -8.55 15.22 -8.40
C GLY A 96 -9.72 14.28 -8.09
N ASP A 97 -10.93 14.70 -8.41
CA ASP A 97 -12.16 13.90 -8.23
C ASP A 97 -12.58 13.14 -9.51
N ARG A 98 -11.64 12.86 -10.42
CA ARG A 98 -11.89 12.14 -11.68
C ARG A 98 -11.17 10.79 -11.70
N LEU A 99 -11.92 9.72 -11.97
CA LEU A 99 -11.41 8.36 -12.18
C LEU A 99 -10.74 8.26 -13.55
N VAL A 100 -9.41 8.09 -13.55
CA VAL A 100 -8.66 7.88 -14.80
C VAL A 100 -8.53 6.41 -15.17
N SER A 101 -8.49 5.50 -14.18
CA SER A 101 -8.42 4.05 -14.38
C SER A 101 -8.92 3.30 -13.15
N LEU A 102 -9.18 1.99 -13.29
CA LEU A 102 -9.53 1.11 -12.17
C LEU A 102 -8.37 0.19 -11.78
N PRO A 103 -8.13 -0.06 -10.48
CA PRO A 103 -7.14 -1.03 -10.03
C PRO A 103 -7.41 -2.44 -10.57
N ALA A 104 -6.34 -3.15 -10.94
CA ALA A 104 -6.40 -4.56 -11.31
C ALA A 104 -6.72 -5.46 -10.10
N GLN A 105 -6.17 -5.15 -8.92
CA GLN A 105 -6.41 -5.91 -7.69
C GLN A 105 -7.83 -5.68 -7.16
N GLN A 106 -8.58 -6.77 -6.98
CA GLN A 106 -10.00 -6.73 -6.58
C GLN A 106 -10.25 -5.96 -5.28
N GLY A 107 -9.46 -6.20 -4.24
CA GLY A 107 -9.61 -5.51 -2.95
C GLY A 107 -9.46 -3.99 -3.09
N ARG A 108 -8.39 -3.55 -3.75
CA ARG A 108 -8.13 -2.13 -4.00
C ARG A 108 -9.18 -1.47 -4.88
N ARG A 109 -9.70 -2.21 -5.88
CA ARG A 109 -10.82 -1.74 -6.71
C ARG A 109 -12.08 -1.53 -5.86
N ARG A 110 -12.38 -2.45 -4.95
CA ARG A 110 -13.51 -2.32 -4.02
C ARG A 110 -13.36 -1.10 -3.12
N ASP A 111 -12.17 -0.87 -2.58
CA ASP A 111 -11.92 0.25 -1.67
C ASP A 111 -12.03 1.61 -2.40
N LEU A 112 -11.49 1.71 -3.62
CA LEU A 112 -11.66 2.89 -4.48
C LEU A 112 -13.13 3.14 -4.82
N LEU A 113 -13.87 2.11 -5.23
CA LEU A 113 -15.29 2.24 -5.57
C LEU A 113 -16.14 2.61 -4.34
N ARG A 114 -15.77 2.13 -3.16
CA ARG A 114 -16.43 2.51 -1.91
C ARG A 114 -16.19 3.99 -1.60
N HIS A 115 -14.97 4.46 -1.74
CA HIS A 115 -14.64 5.88 -1.60
C HIS A 115 -15.45 6.76 -2.57
N VAL A 116 -15.58 6.36 -3.83
CA VAL A 116 -16.42 7.05 -4.83
C VAL A 116 -17.88 7.09 -4.38
N ALA A 117 -18.40 5.98 -3.85
CA ALA A 117 -19.79 5.90 -3.38
C ALA A 117 -20.04 6.78 -2.16
N GLU A 118 -19.16 6.77 -1.17
CA GLU A 118 -19.25 7.57 0.06
C GLU A 118 -19.18 9.08 -0.24
N ARG A 119 -18.38 9.48 -1.23
CA ARG A 119 -18.32 10.87 -1.71
C ARG A 119 -19.54 11.27 -2.55
N SER A 120 -20.22 10.31 -3.15
CA SER A 120 -21.32 10.57 -4.10
C SER A 120 -22.70 10.44 -3.48
N PHE A 121 -22.87 9.61 -2.46
CA PHE A 121 -24.19 9.21 -1.94
C PHE A 121 -24.24 9.29 -0.42
N THR A 122 -25.40 9.69 0.09
CA THR A 122 -25.67 9.72 1.52
C THR A 122 -26.30 8.39 1.95
N PRO A 123 -25.84 7.76 3.05
CA PRO A 123 -26.49 6.58 3.61
C PRO A 123 -27.97 6.83 3.92
N GLY A 124 -28.83 5.85 3.63
CA GLY A 124 -30.27 5.93 3.88
C GLY A 124 -31.07 6.80 2.90
N VAL A 125 -30.42 7.42 1.90
CA VAL A 125 -31.09 8.20 0.86
C VAL A 125 -31.31 7.34 -0.39
N ASP A 126 -32.50 7.48 -0.96
CA ASP A 126 -32.90 6.83 -2.21
C ASP A 126 -32.57 7.72 -3.40
N TYR A 127 -31.86 7.15 -4.37
CA TYR A 127 -31.48 7.83 -5.60
C TYR A 127 -32.09 7.12 -6.81
N PRO A 128 -32.89 7.80 -7.64
CA PRO A 128 -33.31 7.24 -8.91
C PRO A 128 -32.09 7.05 -9.83
N GLU A 129 -32.18 6.09 -10.75
CA GLU A 129 -31.10 5.76 -11.69
C GLU A 129 -30.52 6.98 -12.42
N ALA A 130 -31.36 7.95 -12.79
CA ALA A 130 -30.92 9.18 -13.44
C ALA A 130 -29.97 10.02 -12.55
N ALA A 131 -30.29 10.17 -11.26
CA ALA A 131 -29.47 10.91 -10.30
C ALA A 131 -28.15 10.17 -10.00
N VAL A 132 -28.18 8.84 -9.97
CA VAL A 132 -26.96 8.03 -9.86
C VAL A 132 -26.05 8.25 -11.07
N ASN A 133 -26.60 8.19 -12.28
CA ASN A 133 -25.85 8.40 -13.50
C ASN A 133 -25.21 9.79 -13.53
N GLU A 134 -25.95 10.83 -13.15
CA GLU A 134 -25.43 12.20 -13.07
C GLU A 134 -24.25 12.32 -12.10
N ARG A 135 -24.40 11.81 -10.87
CA ARG A 135 -23.33 11.84 -9.86
C ARG A 135 -22.09 11.08 -10.31
N LEU A 136 -22.26 9.91 -10.92
CA LEU A 136 -21.14 9.10 -11.39
C LEU A 136 -20.48 9.67 -12.65
N ARG A 137 -21.20 10.42 -13.50
CA ARG A 137 -20.59 11.11 -14.65
C ARG A 137 -19.56 12.13 -14.23
N ALA A 138 -19.78 12.82 -13.10
CA ALA A 138 -18.77 13.70 -12.54
C ALA A 138 -17.46 12.95 -12.27
N TRP A 139 -17.49 11.69 -11.85
CA TRP A 139 -16.25 10.91 -11.68
C TRP A 139 -15.62 10.46 -12.99
N CYS A 140 -16.40 10.25 -14.05
CA CYS A 140 -15.94 9.63 -15.29
C CYS A 140 -15.49 10.64 -16.36
N ASP A 141 -15.73 11.92 -16.13
CA ASP A 141 -15.40 12.99 -17.07
C ASP A 141 -13.87 13.06 -17.32
N GLY A 142 -13.47 12.83 -18.57
CA GLY A 142 -12.07 12.77 -18.99
C GLY A 142 -11.31 11.47 -18.62
N GLY A 143 -12.01 10.45 -18.12
CA GLY A 143 -11.44 9.15 -17.74
C GLY A 143 -11.68 8.04 -18.79
N GLU A 144 -10.99 6.90 -18.61
CA GLU A 144 -11.19 5.70 -19.45
C GLU A 144 -12.43 4.89 -19.07
N VAL A 145 -12.99 5.14 -17.88
CA VAL A 145 -14.04 4.30 -17.28
C VAL A 145 -15.35 5.07 -17.26
N ASP A 146 -16.40 4.46 -17.80
CA ASP A 146 -17.72 5.10 -17.90
C ASP A 146 -18.59 4.89 -16.65
N HIS A 147 -19.58 5.78 -16.49
CA HIS A 147 -20.50 5.79 -15.34
C HIS A 147 -21.40 4.54 -15.26
N VAL A 148 -21.68 3.88 -16.39
CA VAL A 148 -22.47 2.63 -16.43
C VAL A 148 -21.64 1.49 -15.85
N THR A 149 -20.37 1.40 -16.21
CA THR A 149 -19.38 0.46 -15.68
C THR A 149 -19.20 0.64 -14.17
N ILE A 150 -19.03 1.89 -13.71
CA ILE A 150 -18.94 2.19 -12.27
C ILE A 150 -20.22 1.78 -11.54
N ARG A 151 -21.40 2.17 -12.07
CA ARG A 151 -22.69 1.82 -11.48
C ARG A 151 -22.88 0.30 -11.35
N ARG A 152 -22.50 -0.45 -12.38
CA ARG A 152 -22.55 -1.92 -12.36
C ARG A 152 -21.65 -2.48 -11.27
N TYR A 153 -20.38 -2.05 -11.20
CA TYR A 153 -19.46 -2.53 -10.17
C TYR A 153 -19.92 -2.19 -8.75
N LEU A 154 -20.50 -1.01 -8.54
CA LEU A 154 -21.03 -0.61 -7.24
C LEU A 154 -22.14 -1.55 -6.76
N VAL A 155 -22.99 -2.04 -7.67
CA VAL A 155 -24.02 -3.03 -7.35
C VAL A 155 -23.42 -4.42 -7.17
N ASP A 156 -22.54 -4.86 -8.08
CA ASP A 156 -21.91 -6.18 -8.04
C ASP A 156 -21.12 -6.40 -6.74
N LEU A 157 -20.43 -5.35 -6.27
CA LEU A 157 -19.67 -5.35 -5.02
C LEU A 157 -20.53 -5.08 -3.78
N ARG A 158 -21.85 -4.99 -3.93
CA ARG A 158 -22.81 -4.72 -2.84
C ARG A 158 -22.50 -3.42 -2.07
N ILE A 159 -21.91 -2.44 -2.75
CA ILE A 159 -21.71 -1.08 -2.21
C ILE A 159 -23.03 -0.31 -2.33
N LEU A 160 -23.68 -0.39 -3.49
CA LEU A 160 -25.06 0.07 -3.70
C LEU A 160 -26.01 -1.14 -3.79
N SER A 161 -27.19 -1.01 -3.18
CA SER A 161 -28.33 -1.88 -3.48
C SER A 161 -29.18 -1.25 -4.57
N ARG A 162 -29.81 -2.07 -5.43
CA ARG A 162 -30.77 -1.64 -6.46
C ARG A 162 -32.08 -2.42 -6.34
N ALA A 163 -33.20 -1.72 -6.22
CA ALA A 163 -34.55 -2.27 -6.26
C ALA A 163 -35.47 -1.29 -7.00
N ASP A 164 -36.31 -1.78 -7.93
CA ASP A 164 -37.30 -0.96 -8.66
C ASP A 164 -36.74 0.33 -9.30
N GLY A 165 -35.50 0.29 -9.80
CA GLY A 165 -34.82 1.45 -10.41
C GLY A 165 -34.29 2.48 -9.40
N VAL A 166 -34.42 2.20 -8.11
CA VAL A 166 -33.93 3.00 -6.99
C VAL A 166 -32.64 2.40 -6.45
N TYR A 167 -31.67 3.27 -6.16
CA TYR A 167 -30.37 2.92 -5.61
C TYR A 167 -30.23 3.46 -4.19
N ARG A 168 -29.62 2.68 -3.32
CA ARG A 168 -29.30 3.08 -1.94
C ARG A 168 -27.89 2.66 -1.60
N LEU A 169 -27.16 3.54 -0.91
CA LEU A 169 -25.87 3.18 -0.32
C LEU A 169 -26.12 2.14 0.77
N GLY A 170 -25.54 0.95 0.60
CA GLY A 170 -25.67 -0.12 1.59
C GLY A 170 -25.10 0.34 2.94
N PRO A 171 -25.57 -0.21 4.06
CA PRO A 171 -24.95 0.06 5.36
C PRO A 171 -23.45 -0.20 5.24
N GLU A 172 -22.64 0.64 5.88
CA GLU A 172 -21.23 0.34 6.09
C GLU A 172 -21.17 -1.10 6.62
N PRO A 173 -20.39 -2.03 6.03
CA PRO A 173 -20.27 -3.35 6.61
C PRO A 173 -19.75 -3.13 8.03
N ALA A 174 -20.62 -3.33 9.03
CA ALA A 174 -20.26 -3.27 10.44
C ALA A 174 -19.01 -4.11 10.57
N GLY A 175 -17.87 -3.43 10.80
CA GLY A 175 -16.53 -3.92 10.47
C GLY A 175 -16.47 -5.42 10.59
N GLU A 176 -16.50 -6.14 9.46
CA GLU A 176 -16.41 -7.58 9.52
C GLU A 176 -15.11 -7.88 10.26
N PRO A 177 -15.16 -8.63 11.38
CA PRO A 177 -13.97 -8.92 12.14
C PRO A 177 -12.88 -9.40 11.20
N GLY A 178 -11.68 -8.82 11.36
CA GLY A 178 -10.56 -9.05 10.45
C GLY A 178 -10.38 -10.54 10.22
N ARG A 179 -9.78 -10.95 9.08
CA ARG A 179 -9.55 -12.39 8.78
C ARG A 179 -8.91 -13.16 9.95
N ALA A 180 -8.16 -12.44 10.81
CA ALA A 180 -7.62 -12.91 12.09
C ALA A 180 -8.70 -13.20 13.17
N GLU A 181 -9.65 -12.29 13.41
CA GLU A 181 -10.72 -12.45 14.41
C GLU A 181 -11.73 -13.55 14.02
N ARG A 182 -11.93 -13.79 12.72
CA ARG A 182 -12.69 -14.96 12.23
C ARG A 182 -12.01 -16.29 12.57
N HIS A 183 -10.68 -16.33 12.60
CA HIS A 183 -9.92 -17.51 13.02
C HIS A 183 -9.99 -17.70 14.54
N VAL A 184 -9.87 -16.62 15.32
CA VAL A 184 -9.95 -16.69 16.79
C VAL A 184 -11.35 -17.15 17.25
N ARG A 185 -12.42 -16.65 16.63
CA ARG A 185 -13.79 -17.12 16.91
C ARG A 185 -14.06 -18.54 16.42
N ALA A 186 -13.47 -18.96 15.31
CA ALA A 186 -13.56 -20.34 14.83
C ALA A 186 -12.77 -21.33 15.72
N MET A 187 -11.78 -20.85 16.48
CA MET A 187 -10.97 -21.63 17.42
C MET A 187 -11.57 -21.70 18.84
N GLY A 188 -12.71 -21.05 19.10
CA GLY A 188 -13.42 -21.16 20.39
C GLY A 188 -12.69 -20.50 21.56
N LEU A 189 -11.77 -19.58 21.31
CA LEU A 189 -11.06 -18.83 22.34
C LEU A 189 -11.75 -17.47 22.51
N SER A 190 -12.57 -17.36 23.56
CA SER A 190 -13.11 -16.09 24.07
C SER A 190 -12.82 -16.01 25.56
#